data_AF-A0A2D8LLT9-F1
#
_entry.id   AF-A0A2D8LLT9-F1
#
_cell.length_a   1.000
_cell.length_b   1.000
_cell.length_c   1.000
_cell.angle_alpha   90.00
_cell.angle_beta   90.00
_cell.angle_gamma   90.00
#
_symmetry.space_group_name_H-M   'P 1'
#
loop_
_entity.id
_entity.type
_entity.pdbx_description
1 polymer ?
#
loop_
_entity_poly.entity_id
_entity_poly.type
_entity_poly.pdbx_seq_one_letter_code
_entity_poly.pdbx_strand_id
1 'polypeptide(L)'
;MLFSFLKYLQPTHYFQLYKRNGNSAFPVFSELPNKIKKQLVPNENFKSEQAKEYDLSWQALQKGYISNAASYRTFKKVPTVDEYIFIRLYFHPAWVLYVLLLRLFSFKNPFIEISAWYKSRKIKQSSYLKTPIIHSEWEQNGQNYNTDNRRVSVIIPTLNRYNYLRDGLKDLEKQTHTNFEVVIVDQSEPFQKEFYNQFSLQLQVIHQKKKALWLARNTAIEKSNSNLFLLYDDDSRVGSDWIANHLKCLDVFNASISSGISISQSGAAVPANYSFFRVSDQLDTGNVLIKKEVFEKIGLFDRQFEKQRMGDGEFGLRAYLESFLNISNPHAKRLHLKVGTGGLREMGSWDAFRPKKWLAPRPIPSVLYLFRKYFGNKRSMYSLGRTVPPSIIPYRFKKNKGMMLVGSLIALLIFPVIFIQVFRSWSLASKKIKEGSLIKKLDS
;
A
#
# COMPACT_ATOMS: atom_id res chain seq x y z
N MET A 1 -9.85 17.23 0.45
CA MET A 1 -9.02 16.65 -0.63
C MET A 1 -8.78 17.76 -1.63
N LEU A 2 -7.61 17.80 -2.27
CA LEU A 2 -7.28 18.76 -3.33
C LEU A 2 -8.37 18.84 -4.40
N PHE A 3 -8.71 17.69 -4.98
CA PHE A 3 -9.78 17.56 -5.97
C PHE A 3 -10.87 16.63 -5.44
N SER A 4 -12.12 17.07 -5.50
CA SER A 4 -13.25 16.33 -4.97
C SER A 4 -13.54 15.06 -5.76
N PHE A 5 -13.15 14.97 -7.04
CA PHE A 5 -13.34 13.79 -7.89
C PHE A 5 -12.47 12.60 -7.48
N LEU A 6 -11.38 12.83 -6.72
CA LEU A 6 -10.58 11.75 -6.14
C LEU A 6 -11.41 10.80 -5.28
N LYS A 7 -12.55 11.23 -4.72
CA LYS A 7 -13.44 10.33 -3.95
C LYS A 7 -14.06 9.20 -4.75
N TYR A 8 -14.12 9.34 -6.07
CA TYR A 8 -14.66 8.31 -6.96
C TYR A 8 -13.54 7.42 -7.49
N LEU A 9 -12.35 7.98 -7.68
CA LEU A 9 -11.21 7.32 -8.31
C LEU A 9 -10.32 6.58 -7.31
N GLN A 10 -10.17 7.14 -6.11
CA GLN A 10 -9.33 6.61 -5.03
C GLN A 10 -10.07 6.73 -3.68
N PRO A 11 -11.29 6.18 -3.54
CA PRO A 11 -12.16 6.41 -2.37
C PRO A 11 -11.55 6.04 -1.03
N THR A 12 -10.69 5.03 -1.00
CA THR A 12 -10.13 4.38 0.19
C THR A 12 -8.59 4.43 0.21
N HIS A 13 -8.01 5.46 -0.40
CA HIS A 13 -6.57 5.72 -0.40
C HIS A 13 -6.14 6.49 0.85
N TYR A 14 -4.96 6.22 1.42
CA TYR A 14 -4.51 6.79 2.70
C TYR A 14 -4.64 8.31 2.74
N PHE A 15 -4.10 8.96 1.70
CA PHE A 15 -4.03 10.41 1.59
C PHE A 15 -5.39 11.11 1.41
N GLN A 16 -6.49 10.36 1.39
CA GLN A 16 -7.84 10.92 1.48
C GLN A 16 -8.24 11.31 2.89
N LEU A 17 -7.55 10.77 3.90
CA LEU A 17 -7.79 11.05 5.30
C LEU A 17 -6.79 12.09 5.80
N TYR A 18 -7.24 12.93 6.72
CA TYR A 18 -6.35 13.75 7.52
C TYR A 18 -5.67 12.87 8.57
N LYS A 19 -4.42 13.19 8.86
CA LYS A 19 -3.68 12.68 10.01
C LYS A 19 -4.36 13.18 11.30
N ARG A 20 -4.10 12.53 12.44
CA ARG A 20 -4.71 12.90 13.73
C ARG A 20 -4.37 14.33 14.18
N ASN A 21 -3.24 14.89 13.73
CA ASN A 21 -2.89 16.30 13.96
C ASN A 21 -3.64 17.30 13.05
N GLY A 22 -4.58 16.83 12.23
CA GLY A 22 -5.41 17.64 11.32
C GLY A 22 -4.76 17.95 9.96
N ASN A 23 -3.53 17.51 9.73
CA ASN A 23 -2.81 17.76 8.47
C ASN A 23 -3.16 16.72 7.40
N SER A 24 -3.17 17.13 6.13
CA SER A 24 -3.25 16.20 5.00
C SER A 24 -1.86 15.68 4.59
N ALA A 25 -1.81 14.76 3.62
CA ALA A 25 -0.56 14.36 2.99
C ALA A 25 0.02 15.40 2.01
N PHE A 26 -0.76 16.42 1.65
CA PHE A 26 -0.47 17.31 0.55
C PHE A 26 0.22 18.59 1.05
N PRO A 27 1.45 18.88 0.62
CA PRO A 27 2.17 20.08 1.04
C PRO A 27 1.53 21.33 0.43
N VAL A 28 1.53 22.44 1.16
CA VAL A 28 1.10 23.73 0.64
C VAL A 28 2.16 24.23 -0.34
N PHE A 29 1.75 24.60 -1.56
CA PHE A 29 2.68 24.93 -2.63
C PHE A 29 3.56 26.15 -2.29
N SER A 30 2.99 27.19 -1.66
CA SER A 30 3.73 28.39 -1.23
C SER A 30 4.88 28.06 -0.28
N GLU A 31 4.72 27.03 0.55
CA GLU A 31 5.68 26.60 1.57
C GLU A 31 6.75 25.64 1.04
N LEU A 32 6.67 25.25 -0.24
CA LEU A 32 7.69 24.39 -0.85
C LEU A 32 9.00 25.16 -1.06
N PRO A 33 10.16 24.52 -0.82
CA PRO A 33 11.46 25.12 -1.16
C PRO A 33 11.56 25.45 -2.66
N ASN A 34 12.25 26.55 -3.00
CA ASN A 34 12.40 27.00 -4.39
C ASN A 34 13.02 25.93 -5.32
N LYS A 35 13.96 25.13 -4.80
CA LYS A 35 14.55 23.98 -5.54
C LYS A 35 13.51 22.94 -5.94
N ILE A 36 12.48 22.74 -5.11
CA ILE A 36 11.39 21.81 -5.40
C ILE A 36 10.39 22.44 -6.36
N LYS A 37 10.00 23.70 -6.13
CA LYS A 37 9.09 24.43 -7.03
C LYS A 37 9.56 24.41 -8.49
N LYS A 38 10.87 24.60 -8.73
CA LYS A 38 11.50 24.54 -10.07
C LYS A 38 11.37 23.18 -10.77
N GLN A 39 11.12 22.10 -10.03
CA GLN A 39 10.93 20.75 -10.58
C GLN A 39 9.45 20.42 -10.86
N LEU A 40 8.52 21.30 -10.51
CA LEU A 40 7.08 21.12 -10.75
C LEU A 40 6.68 21.87 -12.02
N VAL A 41 5.66 21.37 -12.72
CA VAL A 41 5.25 21.93 -14.02
C VAL A 41 3.85 22.54 -13.89
N PRO A 42 3.70 23.87 -13.85
CA PRO A 42 2.40 24.52 -13.85
C PRO A 42 1.58 24.16 -15.08
N ASN A 43 0.25 24.14 -14.92
CA ASN A 43 -0.67 23.84 -16.02
C ASN A 43 -1.68 24.97 -16.20
N GLU A 44 -1.49 25.77 -17.24
CA GLU A 44 -2.33 26.94 -17.55
C GLU A 44 -3.76 26.59 -18.02
N ASN A 45 -4.07 25.31 -18.20
CA ASN A 45 -5.44 24.91 -18.57
C ASN A 45 -6.43 25.06 -17.40
N PHE A 46 -5.96 25.00 -16.15
CA PHE A 46 -6.81 25.22 -14.98
C PHE A 46 -7.34 26.65 -14.94
N LYS A 47 -8.62 26.80 -14.59
CA LYS A 47 -9.33 28.09 -14.57
C LYS A 47 -9.17 28.85 -13.28
N SER A 48 -8.99 28.16 -12.16
CA SER A 48 -8.74 28.77 -10.87
C SER A 48 -7.29 28.64 -10.44
N GLU A 49 -6.73 29.71 -9.87
CA GLU A 49 -5.39 29.69 -9.27
C GLU A 49 -5.29 28.63 -8.17
N GLN A 50 -6.36 28.43 -7.39
CA GLN A 50 -6.41 27.38 -6.39
C GLN A 50 -6.22 25.97 -6.99
N ALA A 51 -6.79 25.69 -8.16
CA ALA A 51 -6.60 24.40 -8.83
C ALA A 51 -5.18 24.23 -9.36
N LYS A 52 -4.54 25.31 -9.85
CA LYS A 52 -3.12 25.29 -10.24
C LYS A 52 -2.22 24.93 -9.06
N GLU A 53 -2.42 25.57 -7.90
CA GLU A 53 -1.66 25.24 -6.68
C GLU A 53 -1.91 23.81 -6.20
N TYR A 54 -3.16 23.34 -6.27
CA TYR A 54 -3.50 21.98 -5.89
C TYR A 54 -2.89 20.93 -6.82
N ASP A 55 -2.82 21.22 -8.11
CA ASP A 55 -2.11 20.39 -9.08
C ASP A 55 -0.61 20.31 -8.77
N LEU A 56 0.02 21.44 -8.46
CA LEU A 56 1.45 21.49 -8.09
C LEU A 56 1.71 20.74 -6.78
N SER A 57 0.81 20.84 -5.80
CA SER A 57 0.87 20.07 -4.55
C SER A 57 0.73 18.55 -4.80
N TRP A 58 -0.19 18.16 -5.68
CA TRP A 58 -0.34 16.77 -6.13
C TRP A 58 0.94 16.28 -6.81
N GLN A 59 1.50 17.05 -7.74
CA GLN A 59 2.77 16.73 -8.38
C GLN A 59 3.89 16.57 -7.37
N ALA A 60 4.05 17.48 -6.40
CA ALA A 60 5.10 17.40 -5.40
C ALA A 60 5.07 16.05 -4.67
N LEU A 61 3.92 15.66 -4.12
CA LEU A 61 3.78 14.40 -3.40
C LEU A 61 4.02 13.19 -4.31
N GLN A 62 3.44 13.18 -5.51
CA GLN A 62 3.52 12.01 -6.41
C GLN A 62 4.88 11.87 -7.10
N LYS A 63 5.61 12.97 -7.28
CA LYS A 63 6.97 12.99 -7.86
C LYS A 63 8.06 12.70 -6.84
N GLY A 64 7.71 12.50 -5.57
CA GLY A 64 8.65 12.04 -4.56
C GLY A 64 9.06 13.06 -3.52
N TYR A 65 8.40 14.22 -3.41
CA TYR A 65 8.74 15.18 -2.35
C TYR A 65 8.57 14.54 -0.96
N ILE A 66 9.66 14.54 -0.18
CA ILE A 66 9.75 14.04 1.19
C ILE A 66 10.37 15.17 2.01
N SER A 67 9.55 15.94 2.73
CA SER A 67 10.02 16.97 3.68
C SER A 67 8.85 17.54 4.49
N ASN A 68 9.17 18.31 5.52
CA ASN A 68 8.28 18.82 6.55
C ASN A 68 7.60 20.16 6.20
N ALA A 69 7.50 20.53 4.91
CA ALA A 69 6.71 21.71 4.55
C ALA A 69 5.30 21.60 5.11
N ALA A 70 4.71 22.75 5.47
CA ALA A 70 3.36 22.77 5.98
C ALA A 70 2.41 22.13 4.95
N SER A 71 1.42 21.40 5.44
CA SER A 71 0.45 20.69 4.63
C SER A 71 -0.95 21.25 4.83
N TYR A 72 -1.80 21.08 3.82
CA TYR A 72 -3.16 21.59 3.89
C TYR A 72 -3.93 20.95 5.05
N ARG A 73 -4.60 21.79 5.85
CA ARG A 73 -5.56 21.38 6.90
C ARG A 73 -7.00 21.42 6.42
N THR A 74 -7.28 22.24 5.41
CA THR A 74 -8.59 22.40 4.78
C THR A 74 -8.41 22.56 3.27
N PHE A 75 -9.47 22.32 2.51
CA PHE A 75 -9.46 22.49 1.06
C PHE A 75 -10.66 23.30 0.60
N LYS A 76 -10.40 24.25 -0.32
CA LYS A 76 -11.44 25.03 -1.00
C LYS A 76 -11.97 24.21 -2.19
N LYS A 77 -13.25 24.42 -2.50
CA LYS A 77 -13.87 23.77 -3.66
C LYS A 77 -13.39 24.46 -4.95
N VAL A 78 -12.92 23.66 -5.90
CA VAL A 78 -12.53 24.15 -7.24
C VAL A 78 -13.67 23.97 -8.26
N PRO A 79 -13.67 24.73 -9.38
CA PRO A 79 -14.65 24.57 -10.44
C PRO A 79 -14.72 23.15 -11.00
N THR A 80 -15.93 22.70 -11.42
CA THR A 80 -16.12 21.35 -12.00
C THR A 80 -15.25 21.10 -13.23
N VAL A 81 -14.98 22.14 -14.04
CA VAL A 81 -14.07 22.03 -15.19
C VAL A 81 -12.64 21.69 -14.77
N ASP A 82 -12.16 22.27 -13.67
CA ASP A 82 -10.83 22.00 -13.11
C ASP A 82 -10.73 20.58 -12.55
N GLU A 83 -11.80 20.09 -11.92
CA GLU A 83 -11.89 18.67 -11.50
C GLU A 83 -11.73 17.72 -12.70
N TYR A 84 -12.38 18.03 -13.84
CA TYR A 84 -12.25 17.22 -15.06
C TYR A 84 -10.88 17.35 -15.72
N ILE A 85 -10.27 18.54 -15.74
CA ILE A 85 -8.89 18.75 -16.21
C ILE A 85 -7.94 17.87 -15.41
N PHE A 86 -8.01 17.93 -14.07
CA PHE A 86 -7.18 17.13 -13.17
C PHE A 86 -7.31 15.62 -13.47
N ILE A 87 -8.53 15.09 -13.55
CA ILE A 87 -8.67 13.64 -13.76
C ILE A 87 -8.26 13.19 -15.17
N ARG A 88 -8.28 14.08 -16.18
CA ARG A 88 -7.73 13.79 -17.52
C ARG A 88 -6.21 13.78 -17.54
N LEU A 89 -5.56 14.59 -16.71
CA LEU A 89 -4.09 14.60 -16.60
C LEU A 89 -3.57 13.30 -15.98
N TYR A 90 -4.26 12.75 -14.97
CA TYR A 90 -3.67 11.70 -14.13
C TYR A 90 -4.33 10.33 -14.21
N PHE A 91 -5.53 10.23 -14.77
CA PHE A 91 -6.28 8.96 -14.82
C PHE A 91 -6.64 8.56 -16.26
N HIS A 92 -6.74 7.25 -16.47
CA HIS A 92 -7.10 6.71 -17.78
C HIS A 92 -8.48 7.24 -18.25
N PRO A 93 -8.68 7.55 -19.55
CA PRO A 93 -9.92 8.15 -20.06
C PRO A 93 -11.22 7.41 -19.70
N ALA A 94 -11.18 6.08 -19.62
CA ALA A 94 -12.30 5.27 -19.16
C ALA A 94 -12.80 5.66 -17.75
N TRP A 95 -11.88 6.03 -16.85
CA TRP A 95 -12.22 6.49 -15.50
C TRP A 95 -12.78 7.92 -15.49
N VAL A 96 -12.42 8.74 -16.47
CA VAL A 96 -13.01 10.08 -16.65
C VAL A 96 -14.47 9.97 -17.08
N LEU A 97 -14.78 9.05 -18.00
CA LEU A 97 -16.17 8.72 -18.37
C LEU A 97 -16.94 8.12 -17.19
N TYR A 98 -16.33 7.19 -16.45
CA TYR A 98 -16.94 6.61 -15.24
C TYR A 98 -17.36 7.70 -14.24
N VAL A 99 -16.50 8.69 -13.97
CA VAL A 99 -16.85 9.79 -13.05
C VAL A 99 -18.01 10.63 -13.59
N LEU A 100 -18.04 10.94 -14.89
CA LEU A 100 -19.19 11.63 -15.49
C LEU A 100 -20.49 10.86 -15.29
N LEU A 101 -20.53 9.58 -15.68
CA LEU A 101 -21.73 8.74 -15.55
C LEU A 101 -22.18 8.66 -14.09
N LEU A 102 -21.26 8.41 -13.17
CA LEU A 102 -21.58 8.34 -11.74
C LEU A 102 -22.17 9.65 -11.22
N ARG A 103 -21.68 10.80 -11.68
CA ARG A 103 -22.19 12.12 -11.26
C ARG A 103 -23.57 12.41 -11.83
N LEU A 104 -23.83 12.04 -13.08
CA LEU A 104 -25.16 12.12 -13.69
C LEU A 104 -26.17 11.23 -12.95
N PHE A 105 -25.82 9.96 -12.67
CA PHE A 105 -26.65 9.06 -11.87
C PHE A 105 -26.80 9.48 -10.41
N SER A 106 -25.88 10.30 -9.90
CA SER A 106 -25.98 10.93 -8.57
C SER A 106 -26.69 12.29 -8.60
N PHE A 107 -27.47 12.57 -9.66
CA PHE A 107 -28.27 13.78 -9.85
C PHE A 107 -27.49 15.08 -9.74
N LYS A 108 -26.23 15.10 -10.20
CA LYS A 108 -25.48 16.35 -10.39
C LYS A 108 -25.97 17.04 -11.66
N ASN A 109 -25.96 18.38 -11.65
CA ASN A 109 -26.50 19.19 -12.73
C ASN A 109 -25.89 18.76 -14.08
N PRO A 110 -26.67 18.17 -15.00
CA PRO A 110 -26.14 17.55 -16.20
C PRO A 110 -25.50 18.57 -17.15
N PHE A 111 -26.07 19.78 -17.24
CA PHE A 111 -25.52 20.84 -18.09
C PHE A 111 -24.12 21.26 -17.63
N ILE A 112 -23.91 21.40 -16.32
CA ILE A 112 -22.59 21.76 -15.75
C ILE A 112 -21.59 20.62 -15.98
N GLU A 113 -21.97 19.38 -15.67
CA GLU A 113 -21.07 18.22 -15.75
C GLU A 113 -20.67 17.92 -17.20
N ILE A 114 -21.63 17.86 -18.12
CA ILE A 114 -21.38 17.57 -19.54
C ILE A 114 -20.58 18.71 -20.18
N SER A 115 -20.92 19.97 -19.89
CA SER A 115 -20.16 21.13 -20.40
C SER A 115 -18.71 21.10 -19.91
N ALA A 116 -18.48 20.86 -18.62
CA ALA A 116 -17.14 20.77 -18.03
C ALA A 116 -16.33 19.58 -18.58
N TRP A 117 -16.96 18.42 -18.73
CA TRP A 117 -16.35 17.24 -19.33
C TRP A 117 -15.96 17.47 -20.79
N TYR A 118 -16.82 18.14 -21.56
CA TYR A 118 -16.57 18.47 -22.97
C TYR A 118 -15.49 19.56 -23.12
N LYS A 119 -15.48 20.59 -22.28
CA LYS A 119 -14.46 21.65 -22.27
C LYS A 119 -13.06 21.10 -22.01
N SER A 120 -12.94 20.08 -21.17
CA SER A 120 -11.66 19.43 -20.87
C SER A 120 -11.20 18.40 -21.90
N ARG A 121 -11.96 18.12 -22.98
CA ARG A 121 -11.69 17.00 -23.92
C ARG A 121 -10.32 17.02 -24.61
N LYS A 122 -9.71 18.19 -24.78
CA LYS A 122 -8.40 18.36 -25.44
C LYS A 122 -7.21 18.12 -24.49
N ILE A 123 -7.45 17.96 -23.18
CA ILE A 123 -6.40 17.70 -22.20
C ILE A 123 -5.82 16.31 -22.41
N LYS A 124 -4.51 16.26 -22.62
CA LYS A 124 -3.74 15.01 -22.76
C LYS A 124 -3.26 14.53 -21.39
N GLN A 125 -3.11 13.22 -21.24
CA GLN A 125 -2.58 12.62 -20.02
C GLN A 125 -1.12 13.06 -19.79
N SER A 126 -0.77 13.35 -18.54
CA SER A 126 0.56 13.81 -18.14
C SER A 126 1.55 12.65 -17.97
N SER A 127 2.81 12.91 -18.32
CA SER A 127 3.95 12.00 -18.11
C SER A 127 4.75 12.30 -16.83
N TYR A 128 4.15 13.00 -15.85
CA TYR A 128 4.81 13.55 -14.66
C TYR A 128 5.72 12.60 -13.86
N LEU A 129 5.45 11.29 -13.87
CA LEU A 129 6.28 10.27 -13.19
C LEU A 129 7.62 10.02 -13.89
N LYS A 130 7.82 10.49 -15.13
CA LYS A 130 9.09 10.37 -15.86
C LYS A 130 10.16 11.35 -15.38
N THR A 131 9.79 12.37 -14.60
CA THR A 131 10.70 13.41 -14.10
C THR A 131 10.63 13.52 -12.58
N PRO A 132 10.91 12.45 -11.82
CA PRO A 132 10.80 12.46 -10.36
C PRO A 132 11.74 13.48 -9.72
N ILE A 133 11.42 13.88 -8.49
CA ILE A 133 12.27 14.76 -7.68
C ILE A 133 13.52 14.00 -7.29
N ILE A 134 14.67 14.65 -7.49
CA ILE A 134 15.98 14.07 -7.17
C ILE A 134 16.33 14.39 -5.72
N HIS A 135 16.61 13.34 -4.93
CA HIS A 135 17.09 13.46 -3.55
C HIS A 135 18.61 13.41 -3.52
N SER A 136 19.26 14.56 -3.73
CA SER A 136 20.73 14.66 -3.71
C SER A 136 21.33 14.24 -2.36
N GLU A 137 20.57 14.37 -1.28
CA GLU A 137 20.95 13.92 0.08
C GLU A 137 21.26 12.42 0.12
N TRP A 138 20.59 11.59 -0.69
CA TRP A 138 20.84 10.15 -0.73
C TRP A 138 22.23 9.81 -1.27
N GLU A 139 22.64 10.49 -2.35
CA GLU A 139 23.93 10.31 -2.99
C GLU A 139 25.06 10.94 -2.17
N GLN A 140 24.83 12.13 -1.63
CA GLN A 140 25.81 12.86 -0.80
C GLN A 140 26.18 12.12 0.48
N ASN A 141 25.25 11.36 1.06
CA ASN A 141 25.51 10.55 2.25
C ASN A 141 26.23 9.22 1.96
N GLY A 142 26.70 8.99 0.72
CA GLY A 142 27.75 8.03 0.36
C GLY A 142 27.50 6.54 0.65
N GLN A 143 28.52 5.72 0.32
CA GLN A 143 28.62 4.28 0.58
C GLN A 143 29.08 3.94 2.01
N ASN A 144 29.60 4.92 2.75
CA ASN A 144 30.13 4.76 4.11
C ASN A 144 29.12 5.17 5.19
N TYR A 145 27.85 4.86 4.97
CA TYR A 145 26.81 5.08 5.97
C TYR A 145 26.94 3.99 7.05
N ASN A 146 27.71 4.27 8.11
CA ASN A 146 27.95 3.30 9.17
C ASN A 146 26.65 3.08 9.95
N THR A 147 26.11 1.86 9.81
CA THR A 147 24.89 1.44 10.50
C THR A 147 25.15 0.29 11.46
N ASP A 148 26.40 -0.13 11.63
CA ASP A 148 26.77 -1.40 12.27
C ASP A 148 26.51 -1.40 13.78
N ASN A 149 26.36 -0.22 14.40
CA ASN A 149 25.95 -0.12 15.79
C ASN A 149 24.44 -0.35 16.01
N ARG A 150 23.62 -0.41 14.95
CA ARG A 150 22.17 -0.53 15.06
C ARG A 150 21.75 -1.99 14.98
N ARG A 151 21.30 -2.55 16.10
CA ARG A 151 20.74 -3.90 16.12
C ARG A 151 19.40 -3.95 15.39
N VAL A 152 19.26 -4.88 14.45
CA VAL A 152 18.01 -5.16 13.72
C VAL A 152 17.48 -6.55 14.07
N SER A 153 16.17 -6.71 14.23
CA SER A 153 15.54 -8.03 14.29
C SER A 153 14.80 -8.30 12.98
N VAL A 154 15.30 -9.26 12.19
CA VAL A 154 14.65 -9.73 10.97
C VAL A 154 13.55 -10.72 11.34
N ILE A 155 12.30 -10.38 11.01
CA ILE A 155 11.11 -11.16 11.40
C ILE A 155 10.61 -11.97 10.22
N ILE A 156 10.62 -13.30 10.38
CA ILE A 156 10.21 -14.25 9.34
C ILE A 156 9.11 -15.20 9.86
N PRO A 157 7.84 -14.99 9.49
CA PRO A 157 6.84 -16.03 9.64
C PRO A 157 6.99 -17.06 8.51
N THR A 158 7.05 -18.35 8.85
CA THR A 158 7.11 -19.44 7.86
C THR A 158 6.00 -20.46 8.06
N LEU A 159 5.55 -21.06 6.96
CA LEU A 159 4.59 -22.18 6.97
C LEU A 159 4.78 -23.05 5.73
N ASN A 160 5.35 -24.25 5.95
CA ASN A 160 5.57 -25.29 4.96
C ASN A 160 6.38 -24.83 3.72
N ARG A 161 7.44 -24.05 3.95
CA ARG A 161 8.28 -23.43 2.88
C ARG A 161 9.79 -23.54 3.11
N TYR A 162 10.25 -24.60 3.77
CA TYR A 162 11.67 -24.81 4.10
C TYR A 162 12.65 -24.58 2.93
N ASN A 163 12.31 -25.02 1.71
CA ASN A 163 13.19 -24.81 0.54
C ASN A 163 13.42 -23.33 0.22
N TYR A 164 12.36 -22.51 0.24
CA TYR A 164 12.46 -21.07 -0.04
C TYR A 164 13.07 -20.32 1.14
N LEU A 165 12.71 -20.72 2.36
CA LEU A 165 13.29 -20.19 3.58
C LEU A 165 14.80 -20.38 3.60
N ARG A 166 15.31 -21.56 3.20
CA ARG A 166 16.75 -21.84 3.11
C ARG A 166 17.46 -20.83 2.21
N ASP A 167 16.89 -20.56 1.04
CA ASP A 167 17.48 -19.64 0.08
C ASP A 167 17.44 -18.20 0.62
N GLY A 168 16.36 -17.82 1.30
CA GLY A 168 16.24 -16.53 1.97
C GLY A 168 17.23 -16.36 3.13
N LEU A 169 17.45 -17.38 3.95
CA LEU A 169 18.43 -17.35 5.04
C LEU A 169 19.87 -17.27 4.50
N LYS A 170 20.20 -17.96 3.40
CA LYS A 170 21.49 -17.82 2.72
C LYS A 170 21.73 -16.42 2.13
N ASP A 171 20.68 -15.69 1.77
CA ASP A 171 20.82 -14.28 1.38
C ASP A 171 21.08 -13.38 2.61
N LEU A 172 20.53 -13.74 3.78
CA LEU A 172 20.81 -13.02 5.03
C LEU A 172 22.25 -13.22 5.51
N GLU A 173 22.85 -14.40 5.32
CA GLU A 173 24.27 -14.65 5.63
C GLU A 173 25.23 -13.77 4.80
N LYS A 174 24.76 -13.21 3.68
CA LYS A 174 25.53 -12.37 2.77
C LYS A 174 25.31 -10.87 3.01
N GLN A 175 24.58 -10.48 4.04
CA GLN A 175 24.33 -9.06 4.31
C GLN A 175 25.62 -8.36 4.72
N THR A 176 25.78 -7.14 4.21
CA THR A 176 26.89 -6.24 4.54
C THR A 176 26.76 -5.68 5.96
N HIS A 177 25.54 -5.42 6.41
CA HIS A 177 25.23 -5.08 7.80
C HIS A 177 25.12 -6.37 8.62
N THR A 178 25.93 -6.52 9.67
CA THR A 178 26.10 -7.77 10.42
C THR A 178 25.44 -7.79 11.79
N ASN A 179 25.07 -6.63 12.35
CA ASN A 179 24.47 -6.53 13.68
C ASN A 179 22.96 -6.78 13.65
N PHE A 180 22.56 -8.02 13.35
CA PHE A 180 21.16 -8.41 13.34
C PHE A 180 20.93 -9.82 13.87
N GLU A 181 19.72 -10.03 14.39
CA GLU A 181 19.20 -11.35 14.72
C GLU A 181 18.07 -11.71 13.76
N VAL A 182 17.76 -13.00 13.65
CA VAL A 182 16.61 -13.48 12.86
C VAL A 182 15.64 -14.20 13.77
N VAL A 183 14.43 -13.65 13.92
CA VAL A 183 13.35 -14.23 14.71
C VAL A 183 12.38 -14.93 13.76
N ILE A 184 12.39 -16.26 13.78
CA ILE A 184 11.58 -17.11 12.91
C ILE A 184 10.41 -17.66 13.72
N VAL A 185 9.19 -17.47 13.21
CA VAL A 185 8.00 -18.12 13.76
C VAL A 185 7.49 -19.16 12.78
N ASP A 186 7.82 -20.41 13.07
CA ASP A 186 7.49 -21.57 12.23
C ASP A 186 6.14 -22.14 12.63
N GLN A 187 5.23 -22.24 11.66
CA GLN A 187 3.87 -22.76 11.83
C GLN A 187 3.68 -24.11 11.12
N SER A 188 4.76 -24.69 10.61
CA SER A 188 4.78 -25.94 9.84
C SER A 188 4.46 -27.14 10.72
N GLU A 189 3.86 -28.14 10.07
CA GLU A 189 3.60 -29.45 10.67
C GLU A 189 3.86 -30.51 9.58
N PRO A 190 4.87 -31.38 9.74
CA PRO A 190 5.78 -31.49 10.89
C PRO A 190 6.75 -30.29 11.02
N PHE A 191 7.06 -29.92 12.26
CA PHE A 191 8.11 -28.95 12.57
C PHE A 191 9.50 -29.59 12.44
N GLN A 192 10.40 -28.96 11.69
CA GLN A 192 11.75 -29.46 11.45
C GLN A 192 12.76 -28.60 12.20
N LYS A 193 13.10 -28.99 13.44
CA LYS A 193 14.02 -28.21 14.28
C LYS A 193 15.44 -28.21 13.71
N GLU A 194 15.87 -29.36 13.19
CA GLU A 194 17.21 -29.60 12.67
C GLU A 194 17.51 -28.77 11.42
N PHE A 195 16.47 -28.36 10.67
CA PHE A 195 16.59 -27.47 9.53
C PHE A 195 17.35 -26.19 9.87
N TYR A 196 17.20 -25.66 11.09
CA TYR A 196 17.76 -24.38 11.48
C TYR A 196 19.24 -24.45 11.88
N ASN A 197 19.78 -25.63 12.19
CA ASN A 197 21.14 -25.80 12.68
C ASN A 197 22.23 -25.59 11.62
N GLN A 198 21.84 -25.48 10.34
CA GLN A 198 22.77 -25.39 9.20
C GLN A 198 23.20 -23.96 8.85
N PHE A 199 22.70 -22.94 9.55
CA PHE A 199 22.95 -21.53 9.23
C PHE A 199 23.86 -20.86 10.26
N SER A 200 24.73 -19.98 9.79
CA SER A 200 25.67 -19.17 10.59
C SER A 200 25.03 -17.91 11.21
N LEU A 201 23.71 -17.83 11.22
CA LEU A 201 22.92 -16.70 11.70
C LEU A 201 22.56 -16.84 13.18
N GLN A 202 22.42 -15.72 13.88
CA GLN A 202 21.78 -15.70 15.20
C GLN A 202 20.27 -15.93 15.04
N LEU A 203 19.84 -17.20 15.08
CA LEU A 203 18.45 -17.59 14.92
C LEU A 203 17.73 -17.74 16.27
N GLN A 204 16.58 -17.09 16.41
CA GLN A 204 15.59 -17.37 17.45
C GLN A 204 14.37 -18.01 16.79
N VAL A 205 14.20 -19.33 16.97
CA VAL A 205 13.12 -20.09 16.33
C VAL A 205 12.01 -20.38 17.35
N ILE A 206 10.79 -20.01 17.00
CA ILE A 206 9.58 -20.23 17.81
C ILE A 206 8.62 -21.11 17.01
N HIS A 207 8.26 -22.28 17.53
CA HIS A 207 7.21 -23.11 16.94
C HIS A 207 5.83 -22.63 17.39
N GLN A 208 5.00 -22.23 16.43
CA GLN A 208 3.64 -21.76 16.66
C GLN A 208 2.62 -22.73 16.04
N LYS A 209 1.98 -23.55 16.89
CA LYS A 209 0.94 -24.51 16.45
C LYS A 209 -0.23 -23.85 15.69
N LYS A 210 -0.58 -22.60 16.07
CA LYS A 210 -1.68 -21.88 15.43
C LYS A 210 -1.22 -21.27 14.12
N LYS A 211 -1.76 -21.77 13.00
CA LYS A 211 -1.59 -21.21 11.65
C LYS A 211 -2.27 -19.83 11.51
N ALA A 212 -1.54 -18.76 11.77
CA ALA A 212 -1.97 -17.36 11.83
C ALA A 212 -0.79 -16.38 11.59
N LEU A 213 -0.79 -15.69 10.45
CA LEU A 213 0.31 -14.81 10.01
C LEU A 213 0.51 -13.60 10.93
N TRP A 214 -0.57 -12.90 11.29
CA TRP A 214 -0.45 -11.68 12.10
C TRP A 214 -0.04 -12.01 13.53
N LEU A 215 -0.55 -13.12 14.07
CA LEU A 215 -0.06 -13.68 15.33
C LEU A 215 1.43 -14.00 15.26
N ALA A 216 1.89 -14.66 14.19
CA ALA A 216 3.32 -15.01 14.05
C ALA A 216 4.20 -13.75 14.03
N ARG A 217 3.83 -12.72 13.26
CA ARG A 217 4.55 -11.44 13.24
C ARG A 217 4.53 -10.75 14.61
N ASN A 218 3.37 -10.70 15.26
CA ASN A 218 3.23 -10.09 16.59
C ASN A 218 4.11 -10.82 17.62
N THR A 219 4.06 -12.15 17.68
CA THR A 219 4.90 -12.97 18.57
C THR A 219 6.39 -12.68 18.33
N ALA A 220 6.82 -12.59 17.08
CA ALA A 220 8.21 -12.29 16.76
C ALA A 220 8.63 -10.90 17.26
N ILE A 221 7.80 -9.87 17.04
CA ILE A 221 8.06 -8.49 17.51
C ILE A 221 8.15 -8.46 19.03
N GLU A 222 7.24 -9.12 19.74
CA GLU A 222 7.22 -9.16 21.20
C GLU A 222 8.40 -9.92 21.81
N LYS A 223 9.03 -10.82 21.05
CA LYS A 223 10.15 -11.64 21.49
C LYS A 223 11.51 -11.12 20.99
N SER A 224 11.50 -10.11 20.15
CA SER A 224 12.69 -9.46 19.60
C SER A 224 13.26 -8.45 20.60
N ASN A 225 14.59 -8.32 20.66
CA ASN A 225 15.27 -7.42 21.60
C ASN A 225 15.84 -6.16 20.94
N SER A 226 15.36 -5.80 19.75
CA SER A 226 15.81 -4.62 19.01
C SER A 226 14.78 -3.50 18.96
N ASN A 227 15.24 -2.32 18.55
CA ASN A 227 14.39 -1.16 18.27
C ASN A 227 14.01 -1.05 16.78
N LEU A 228 14.40 -2.02 15.96
CA LEU A 228 14.31 -1.98 14.50
C LEU A 228 13.85 -3.33 13.97
N PHE A 229 12.60 -3.38 13.52
CA PHE A 229 11.96 -4.61 13.05
C PHE A 229 11.95 -4.64 11.53
N LEU A 230 12.71 -5.57 10.95
CA LEU A 230 12.77 -5.77 9.51
C LEU A 230 11.91 -6.96 9.11
N LEU A 231 10.73 -6.69 8.57
CA LEU A 231 9.77 -7.71 8.22
C LEU A 231 10.10 -8.32 6.86
N TYR A 232 10.21 -9.65 6.81
CA TYR A 232 10.65 -10.40 5.64
C TYR A 232 9.74 -11.62 5.39
N ASP A 233 9.38 -11.88 4.13
CA ASP A 233 8.58 -13.06 3.76
C ASP A 233 9.48 -14.25 3.42
N ASP A 234 9.02 -15.47 3.74
CA ASP A 234 9.73 -16.74 3.51
C ASP A 234 9.86 -17.15 2.01
N ASP A 235 9.16 -16.46 1.10
CA ASP A 235 9.21 -16.67 -0.36
C ASP A 235 9.85 -15.50 -1.12
N SER A 236 10.91 -14.93 -0.54
CA SER A 236 11.60 -13.75 -1.01
C SER A 236 13.11 -13.94 -1.17
N ARG A 237 13.73 -13.13 -2.03
CA ARG A 237 15.18 -13.05 -2.23
C ARG A 237 15.64 -11.59 -2.16
N VAL A 238 16.81 -11.34 -1.58
CA VAL A 238 17.34 -9.98 -1.32
C VAL A 238 18.84 -9.88 -1.64
N GLY A 239 19.30 -8.68 -1.96
CA GLY A 239 20.73 -8.37 -2.18
C GLY A 239 21.49 -8.18 -0.86
N SER A 240 22.83 -8.17 -0.92
CA SER A 240 23.70 -8.03 0.26
C SER A 240 23.65 -6.65 0.94
N ASP A 241 23.15 -5.63 0.25
CA ASP A 241 23.00 -4.26 0.73
C ASP A 241 21.58 -3.95 1.26
N TRP A 242 20.72 -4.97 1.35
CA TRP A 242 19.29 -4.78 1.62
C TRP A 242 19.01 -4.18 3.00
N ILE A 243 19.62 -4.70 4.07
CA ILE A 243 19.45 -4.15 5.42
C ILE A 243 20.03 -2.73 5.49
N ALA A 244 21.24 -2.52 4.96
CA ALA A 244 21.92 -1.23 4.97
C ALA A 244 21.10 -0.14 4.24
N ASN A 245 20.50 -0.46 3.10
CA ASN A 245 19.63 0.46 2.36
C ASN A 245 18.38 0.87 3.13
N HIS A 246 17.79 -0.04 3.92
CA HIS A 246 16.67 0.31 4.80
C HIS A 246 17.10 1.26 5.92
N LEU A 247 18.22 0.97 6.58
CA LEU A 247 18.75 1.80 7.67
C LEU A 247 19.12 3.21 7.17
N LYS A 248 19.86 3.29 6.06
CA LYS A 248 20.21 4.57 5.42
C LYS A 248 18.97 5.40 5.10
N CYS A 249 17.88 4.77 4.64
CA CYS A 249 16.64 5.47 4.33
C CYS A 249 15.96 6.07 5.56
N LEU A 250 15.97 5.38 6.71
CA LEU A 250 15.43 5.95 7.95
C LEU A 250 16.18 7.23 8.35
N ASP A 251 17.49 7.25 8.16
CA ASP A 251 18.30 8.34 8.68
C ASP A 251 18.38 9.53 7.71
N VAL A 252 18.63 9.28 6.42
CA VAL A 252 18.69 10.33 5.38
C VAL A 252 17.42 11.18 5.36
N PHE A 253 16.26 10.55 5.54
CA PHE A 253 14.98 11.23 5.48
C PHE A 253 14.30 11.42 6.84
N ASN A 254 14.98 11.06 7.93
CA ASN A 254 14.42 11.05 9.28
C ASN A 254 13.03 10.37 9.34
N ALA A 255 12.92 9.19 8.73
CA ALA A 255 11.69 8.40 8.67
C ALA A 255 11.58 7.44 9.86
N SER A 256 10.35 7.00 10.12
CA SER A 256 10.08 5.92 11.09
C SER A 256 9.86 4.56 10.40
N ILE A 257 9.58 4.58 9.09
CA ILE A 257 9.32 3.39 8.29
C ILE A 257 10.01 3.51 6.92
N SER A 258 10.72 2.45 6.53
CA SER A 258 11.32 2.29 5.20
C SER A 258 10.70 1.08 4.52
N SER A 259 9.76 1.32 3.59
CA SER A 259 9.13 0.29 2.76
C SER A 259 9.95 0.06 1.50
N GLY A 260 10.55 -1.11 1.35
CA GLY A 260 11.30 -1.47 0.17
C GLY A 260 10.38 -1.78 -1.01
N ILE A 261 10.93 -1.82 -2.22
CA ILE A 261 10.15 -2.18 -3.41
C ILE A 261 10.13 -3.69 -3.63
N SER A 262 8.99 -4.21 -4.04
CA SER A 262 8.81 -5.63 -4.35
C SER A 262 8.66 -5.84 -5.85
N ILE A 263 9.66 -6.49 -6.43
CA ILE A 263 9.69 -6.88 -7.84
C ILE A 263 9.20 -8.33 -7.92
N SER A 264 8.37 -8.63 -8.91
CA SER A 264 7.91 -10.00 -9.16
C SER A 264 8.37 -10.46 -10.53
N GLN A 265 8.91 -11.67 -10.63
CA GLN A 265 9.23 -12.31 -11.92
C GLN A 265 7.98 -12.52 -12.80
N SER A 266 6.81 -12.66 -12.17
CA SER A 266 5.53 -12.84 -12.86
C SER A 266 4.47 -11.86 -12.36
N GLY A 267 3.65 -11.32 -13.27
CA GLY A 267 2.50 -10.48 -12.94
C GLY A 267 2.41 -9.17 -13.72
N ALA A 268 1.82 -8.15 -13.07
CA ALA A 268 1.67 -6.81 -13.64
C ALA A 268 3.02 -6.09 -13.74
N ALA A 269 3.11 -5.12 -14.65
CA ALA A 269 4.28 -4.27 -14.80
C ALA A 269 4.65 -3.58 -13.49
N VAL A 270 5.95 -3.41 -13.24
CA VAL A 270 6.46 -2.67 -12.08
C VAL A 270 5.97 -1.22 -12.19
N PRO A 271 5.30 -0.67 -11.16
CA PRO A 271 4.86 0.71 -11.17
C PRO A 271 6.02 1.69 -11.35
N ALA A 272 5.84 2.73 -12.17
CA ALA A 272 6.91 3.71 -12.43
C ALA A 272 7.40 4.42 -11.15
N ASN A 273 6.53 4.58 -10.15
CA ASN A 273 6.89 5.16 -8.86
C ASN A 273 7.75 4.26 -7.96
N TYR A 274 8.10 3.05 -8.39
CA TYR A 274 9.06 2.19 -7.69
C TYR A 274 10.51 2.55 -8.03
N SER A 275 10.75 3.45 -8.98
CA SER A 275 12.11 3.82 -9.40
C SER A 275 12.68 5.03 -8.66
N PHE A 276 11.95 5.62 -7.71
CA PHE A 276 12.38 6.81 -6.97
C PHE A 276 11.78 6.85 -5.57
N PHE A 277 12.40 7.62 -4.67
CA PHE A 277 11.91 7.81 -3.31
C PHE A 277 10.61 8.60 -3.28
N ARG A 278 9.69 8.21 -2.40
CA ARG A 278 8.48 8.99 -2.13
C ARG A 278 7.89 8.67 -0.78
N VAL A 279 6.98 9.52 -0.30
CA VAL A 279 6.09 9.15 0.79
C VAL A 279 5.22 7.96 0.33
N SER A 280 5.30 6.86 1.06
CA SER A 280 4.59 5.64 0.73
C SER A 280 3.13 5.72 1.14
N ASP A 281 2.25 5.29 0.23
CA ASP A 281 0.82 5.08 0.46
C ASP A 281 0.46 3.58 0.59
N GLN A 282 1.49 2.75 0.70
CA GLN A 282 1.38 1.30 0.88
C GLN A 282 2.46 0.83 1.87
N LEU A 283 2.20 -0.29 2.51
CA LEU A 283 3.18 -0.96 3.36
C LEU A 283 3.19 -2.42 2.94
N ASP A 284 4.36 -2.94 2.61
CA ASP A 284 4.56 -4.33 2.22
C ASP A 284 5.27 -5.04 3.37
N THR A 285 4.52 -5.80 4.16
CA THR A 285 5.08 -6.49 5.34
C THR A 285 6.10 -7.58 4.98
N GLY A 286 6.33 -7.86 3.70
CA GLY A 286 7.44 -8.73 3.29
C GLY A 286 8.74 -8.00 2.97
N ASN A 287 8.74 -6.65 2.98
CA ASN A 287 9.91 -5.82 2.68
C ASN A 287 9.81 -4.44 3.37
N VAL A 288 9.86 -4.40 4.71
CA VAL A 288 9.72 -3.13 5.42
C VAL A 288 10.49 -3.12 6.74
N LEU A 289 11.26 -2.06 6.97
CA LEU A 289 11.88 -1.74 8.25
C LEU A 289 11.01 -0.76 9.03
N ILE A 290 10.71 -1.08 10.28
CA ILE A 290 9.83 -0.30 11.15
C ILE A 290 10.51 -0.09 12.50
N LYS A 291 10.58 1.17 12.98
CA LYS A 291 11.07 1.49 14.33
C LYS A 291 10.09 0.99 15.41
N LYS A 292 10.61 0.54 16.57
CA LYS A 292 9.82 0.08 17.72
C LYS A 292 8.80 1.12 18.19
N GLU A 293 9.17 2.41 18.17
CA GLU A 293 8.29 3.54 18.52
C GLU A 293 6.94 3.52 17.77
N VAL A 294 6.93 3.01 16.53
CA VAL A 294 5.70 2.91 15.73
C VAL A 294 4.77 1.90 16.39
N PHE A 295 5.26 0.71 16.73
CA PHE A 295 4.47 -0.33 17.40
C PHE A 295 4.04 0.07 18.80
N GLU A 296 4.88 0.78 19.56
CA GLU A 296 4.53 1.34 20.87
C GLU A 296 3.36 2.34 20.74
N LYS A 297 3.38 3.18 19.70
CA LYS A 297 2.36 4.20 19.48
C LYS A 297 1.04 3.66 18.94
N ILE A 298 1.07 2.80 17.91
CA ILE A 298 -0.14 2.34 17.22
C ILE A 298 -0.59 0.92 17.60
N GLY A 299 0.21 0.19 18.36
CA GLY A 299 0.02 -1.22 18.66
C GLY A 299 0.43 -2.14 17.52
N LEU A 300 0.41 -3.45 17.80
CA LEU A 300 0.79 -4.53 16.90
C LEU A 300 -0.18 -4.68 15.69
N PHE A 301 0.02 -5.70 14.85
CA PHE A 301 -0.88 -5.94 13.72
C PHE A 301 -2.28 -6.37 14.18
N ASP A 302 -3.33 -5.86 13.52
CA ASP A 302 -4.72 -6.19 13.82
C ASP A 302 -5.02 -7.63 13.40
N ARG A 303 -5.30 -8.48 14.38
CA ARG A 303 -5.60 -9.90 14.14
C ARG A 303 -7.01 -10.14 13.57
N GLN A 304 -7.80 -9.09 13.34
CA GLN A 304 -9.00 -9.21 12.51
C GLN A 304 -8.69 -9.57 11.05
N PHE A 305 -7.46 -9.40 10.59
CA PHE A 305 -7.03 -9.70 9.23
C PHE A 305 -6.46 -11.12 9.05
N GLU A 306 -6.50 -11.95 10.10
CA GLU A 306 -6.00 -13.32 10.04
C GLU A 306 -6.70 -14.12 8.95
N LYS A 307 -5.92 -14.92 8.21
CA LYS A 307 -6.38 -15.74 7.07
C LYS A 307 -7.02 -14.94 5.93
N GLN A 308 -6.86 -13.62 5.91
CA GLN A 308 -7.40 -12.71 4.91
C GLN A 308 -6.31 -11.72 4.41
N ARG A 309 -6.71 -10.66 3.71
CA ARG A 309 -5.79 -9.65 3.12
C ARG A 309 -5.99 -8.28 3.75
N MET A 310 -5.11 -7.34 3.45
CA MET A 310 -5.17 -5.92 3.82
C MET A 310 -4.72 -5.59 5.26
N GLY A 311 -4.13 -6.53 6.00
CA GLY A 311 -3.58 -6.19 7.33
C GLY A 311 -2.30 -5.35 7.26
N ASP A 312 -1.54 -5.50 6.19
CA ASP A 312 -0.41 -4.66 5.80
C ASP A 312 -0.88 -3.22 5.47
N GLY A 313 -1.94 -3.14 4.66
CA GLY A 313 -2.61 -1.89 4.32
C GLY A 313 -3.23 -1.19 5.54
N GLU A 314 -3.77 -1.96 6.49
CA GLU A 314 -4.32 -1.43 7.73
C GLU A 314 -3.26 -0.84 8.65
N PHE A 315 -2.14 -1.56 8.84
CA PHE A 315 -1.03 -1.08 9.67
C PHE A 315 -0.40 0.17 9.07
N GLY A 316 -0.14 0.17 7.76
CA GLY A 316 0.38 1.33 7.04
C GLY A 316 -0.55 2.55 7.14
N LEU A 317 -1.87 2.33 7.09
CA LEU A 317 -2.84 3.41 7.27
C LEU A 317 -2.80 3.98 8.70
N ARG A 318 -2.75 3.12 9.73
CA ARG A 318 -2.62 3.59 11.12
C ARG A 318 -1.34 4.39 11.34
N ALA A 319 -0.21 3.95 10.78
CA ALA A 319 1.04 4.69 10.84
C ALA A 319 0.92 6.07 10.19
N TYR A 320 0.29 6.15 9.01
CA TYR A 320 0.00 7.43 8.34
C TYR A 320 -0.87 8.35 9.21
N LEU A 321 -1.93 7.82 9.83
CA LEU A 321 -2.83 8.61 10.68
C LEU A 321 -2.09 9.20 11.90
N GLU A 322 -1.10 8.51 12.45
CA GLU A 322 -0.22 9.03 13.52
C GLU A 322 0.90 9.94 13.02
N SER A 323 0.92 10.29 11.74
CA SER A 323 1.96 11.13 11.14
C SER A 323 3.35 10.51 11.05
N PHE A 324 3.49 9.19 11.22
CA PHE A 324 4.76 8.53 10.96
C PHE A 324 5.12 8.63 9.48
N LEU A 325 6.35 9.05 9.19
CA LEU A 325 6.86 9.11 7.83
C LEU A 325 7.25 7.71 7.37
N ASN A 326 6.53 7.20 6.37
CA ASN A 326 6.84 5.97 5.65
C ASN A 326 7.35 6.31 4.25
N ILE A 327 8.52 5.79 3.89
CA ILE A 327 9.18 6.06 2.61
C ILE A 327 9.21 4.80 1.76
N SER A 328 8.82 4.94 0.49
CA SER A 328 9.08 3.92 -0.51
C SER A 328 10.53 4.03 -0.96
N ASN A 329 11.31 2.99 -0.69
CA ASN A 329 12.75 2.94 -0.91
C ASN A 329 13.08 2.08 -2.15
N PRO A 330 13.50 2.70 -3.27
CA PRO A 330 13.81 1.99 -4.51
C PRO A 330 15.12 1.18 -4.43
N HIS A 331 15.98 1.42 -3.44
CA HIS A 331 17.25 0.72 -3.26
C HIS A 331 17.11 -0.55 -2.41
N ALA A 332 16.15 -0.60 -1.47
CA ALA A 332 15.85 -1.80 -0.70
C ALA A 332 14.93 -2.76 -1.49
N LYS A 333 15.49 -3.42 -2.50
CA LYS A 333 14.75 -4.28 -3.43
C LYS A 333 14.57 -5.68 -2.87
N ARG A 334 13.37 -6.21 -3.06
CA ARG A 334 13.04 -7.62 -2.82
C ARG A 334 12.50 -8.25 -4.10
N LEU A 335 12.99 -9.45 -4.42
CA LEU A 335 12.36 -10.32 -5.41
C LEU A 335 11.36 -11.23 -4.70
N HIS A 336 10.06 -11.06 -4.99
CA HIS A 336 8.98 -11.89 -4.44
C HIS A 336 8.65 -13.03 -5.43
N LEU A 337 8.90 -14.27 -5.02
CA LEU A 337 8.79 -15.47 -5.86
C LEU A 337 7.33 -15.90 -6.12
N LYS A 338 6.37 -15.41 -5.31
CA LYS A 338 4.92 -15.71 -5.41
C LYS A 338 4.61 -17.21 -5.42
N VAL A 339 5.31 -17.98 -4.59
CA VAL A 339 5.24 -19.45 -4.52
C VAL A 339 3.79 -19.95 -4.38
N GLY A 340 3.37 -20.93 -5.19
CA GLY A 340 1.98 -21.38 -5.26
C GLY A 340 1.43 -22.12 -4.03
N THR A 341 2.28 -22.57 -3.12
CA THR A 341 1.97 -23.41 -1.95
C THR A 341 2.48 -22.79 -0.64
N GLY A 342 2.05 -23.31 0.51
CA GLY A 342 2.45 -22.83 1.84
C GLY A 342 1.95 -21.42 2.20
N GLY A 343 2.31 -20.94 3.40
CA GLY A 343 1.97 -19.58 3.86
C GLY A 343 0.46 -19.29 3.87
N LEU A 344 0.08 -18.05 3.55
CA LEU A 344 -1.33 -17.64 3.44
C LEU A 344 -2.15 -18.48 2.45
N ARG A 345 -1.50 -19.21 1.51
CA ARG A 345 -2.17 -20.00 0.49
C ARG A 345 -2.78 -21.29 1.04
N GLU A 346 -2.36 -21.73 2.23
CA GLU A 346 -3.03 -22.83 2.96
C GLU A 346 -4.36 -22.41 3.60
N MET A 347 -4.53 -21.11 3.87
CA MET A 347 -5.58 -20.65 4.79
C MET A 347 -6.80 -19.99 4.11
N GLY A 348 -6.79 -19.80 2.78
CA GLY A 348 -7.95 -19.19 2.10
C GLY A 348 -7.74 -18.70 0.66
N SER A 349 -8.68 -17.88 0.18
CA SER A 349 -8.62 -17.28 -1.15
C SER A 349 -7.60 -16.14 -1.18
N TRP A 350 -6.58 -16.29 -2.03
CA TRP A 350 -5.53 -15.30 -2.20
C TRP A 350 -6.06 -14.02 -2.87
N ASP A 351 -6.98 -14.11 -3.84
CA ASP A 351 -7.51 -12.93 -4.51
C ASP A 351 -8.64 -12.31 -3.68
N ALA A 352 -8.40 -11.09 -3.19
CA ALA A 352 -9.34 -10.35 -2.35
C ALA A 352 -10.70 -10.09 -3.03
N PHE A 353 -10.79 -10.15 -4.36
CA PHE A 353 -12.00 -9.86 -5.13
C PHE A 353 -12.46 -11.02 -6.02
N ARG A 354 -11.75 -12.15 -6.03
CA ARG A 354 -12.11 -13.35 -6.83
C ARG A 354 -12.11 -14.60 -5.94
N PRO A 355 -13.19 -14.83 -5.18
CA PRO A 355 -13.30 -16.01 -4.35
C PRO A 355 -13.28 -17.29 -5.20
N LYS A 356 -12.68 -18.36 -4.68
CA LYS A 356 -12.67 -19.69 -5.32
C LYS A 356 -14.05 -20.35 -5.30
N LYS A 357 -14.83 -20.14 -4.24
CA LYS A 357 -16.18 -20.71 -4.06
C LYS A 357 -17.22 -19.75 -4.63
N TRP A 358 -18.22 -20.29 -5.35
CA TRP A 358 -19.24 -19.50 -6.06
C TRP A 358 -20.03 -18.52 -5.18
N LEU A 359 -20.35 -18.89 -3.94
CA LEU A 359 -21.13 -18.05 -3.00
C LEU A 359 -20.29 -17.43 -1.89
N ALA A 360 -18.96 -17.49 -1.99
CA ALA A 360 -18.09 -16.86 -1.00
C ALA A 360 -18.09 -15.32 -1.14
N PRO A 361 -17.83 -14.59 -0.04
CA PRO A 361 -17.86 -13.13 -0.04
C PRO A 361 -16.95 -12.50 -1.11
N ARG A 362 -17.44 -11.44 -1.76
CA ARG A 362 -16.68 -10.61 -2.71
C ARG A 362 -16.89 -9.13 -2.38
N PRO A 363 -15.84 -8.36 -2.06
CA PRO A 363 -14.50 -8.83 -1.73
C PRO A 363 -14.49 -9.73 -0.49
N ILE A 364 -13.35 -10.27 -0.10
CA ILE A 364 -13.23 -10.90 1.22
C ILE A 364 -13.58 -9.87 2.33
N PRO A 365 -14.13 -10.31 3.47
CA PRO A 365 -14.69 -9.40 4.48
C PRO A 365 -13.69 -8.37 5.03
N SER A 366 -12.40 -8.72 5.14
CA SER A 366 -11.37 -7.82 5.67
C SER A 366 -11.16 -6.55 4.84
N VAL A 367 -11.41 -6.60 3.53
CA VAL A 367 -11.36 -5.42 2.66
C VAL A 367 -12.43 -4.41 3.07
N LEU A 368 -13.67 -4.88 3.24
CA LEU A 368 -14.76 -4.01 3.68
C LEU A 368 -14.64 -3.60 5.15
N TYR A 369 -14.07 -4.45 6.00
CA TYR A 369 -13.73 -4.07 7.37
C TYR A 369 -12.76 -2.87 7.38
N LEU A 370 -11.64 -2.93 6.64
CA LEU A 370 -10.71 -1.81 6.48
C LEU A 370 -11.42 -0.57 5.93
N PHE A 371 -12.14 -0.70 4.80
CA PHE A 371 -12.74 0.46 4.13
C PHE A 371 -13.79 1.15 5.01
N ARG A 372 -14.66 0.38 5.65
CA ARG A 372 -15.75 0.93 6.45
C ARG A 372 -15.27 1.48 7.78
N LYS A 373 -14.30 0.83 8.42
CA LYS A 373 -13.71 1.28 9.69
C LYS A 373 -13.06 2.66 9.56
N TYR A 374 -12.32 2.91 8.48
CA TYR A 374 -11.52 4.13 8.36
C TYR A 374 -12.10 5.19 7.41
N PHE A 375 -12.89 4.81 6.40
CA PHE A 375 -13.41 5.73 5.38
C PHE A 375 -14.93 5.87 5.39
N GLY A 376 -15.62 5.06 6.21
CA GLY A 376 -17.07 5.03 6.32
C GLY A 376 -17.77 4.32 5.15
N ASN A 377 -19.09 4.16 5.29
CA ASN A 377 -19.91 3.38 4.35
C ASN A 377 -19.93 4.00 2.95
N LYS A 378 -20.03 5.33 2.85
CA LYS A 378 -20.15 6.02 1.55
C LYS A 378 -18.92 5.81 0.66
N ARG A 379 -17.71 5.97 1.21
CA ARG A 379 -16.45 5.73 0.47
C ARG A 379 -16.27 4.25 0.15
N SER A 380 -16.69 3.37 1.05
CA SER A 380 -16.67 1.93 0.83
C SER A 380 -17.55 1.52 -0.36
N MET A 381 -18.74 2.13 -0.51
CA MET A 381 -19.61 1.90 -1.66
C MET A 381 -18.99 2.38 -2.98
N TYR A 382 -18.37 3.56 -3.00
CA TYR A 382 -17.63 4.01 -4.19
C TYR A 382 -16.47 3.07 -4.52
N SER A 383 -15.78 2.53 -3.51
CA SER A 383 -14.71 1.55 -3.71
C SER A 383 -15.25 0.28 -4.36
N LEU A 384 -16.35 -0.29 -3.83
CA LEU A 384 -17.02 -1.46 -4.41
C LEU A 384 -17.44 -1.23 -5.88
N GLY A 385 -18.10 -0.10 -6.16
CA GLY A 385 -18.52 0.25 -7.51
C GLY A 385 -17.37 0.37 -8.51
N ARG A 386 -16.17 0.72 -8.03
CA ARG A 386 -14.95 0.80 -8.83
C ARG A 386 -14.25 -0.56 -8.99
N THR A 387 -14.22 -1.38 -7.94
CA THR A 387 -13.37 -2.59 -7.90
C THR A 387 -14.09 -3.89 -8.24
N VAL A 388 -15.39 -4.00 -7.92
CA VAL A 388 -16.15 -5.24 -8.13
C VAL A 388 -16.43 -5.50 -9.62
N PRO A 389 -16.91 -4.54 -10.44
CA PRO A 389 -17.16 -4.80 -11.85
C PRO A 389 -15.93 -5.36 -12.61
N PRO A 390 -14.72 -4.76 -12.52
CA PRO A 390 -13.55 -5.32 -13.18
C PRO A 390 -12.99 -6.59 -12.50
N SER A 391 -13.52 -7.01 -11.35
CA SER A 391 -13.11 -8.27 -10.71
C SER A 391 -13.80 -9.49 -11.32
N ILE A 392 -14.96 -9.30 -11.95
CA ILE A 392 -15.76 -10.36 -12.57
C ILE A 392 -14.99 -11.02 -13.72
N ILE A 393 -14.25 -10.23 -14.49
CA ILE A 393 -13.50 -10.70 -15.64
C ILE A 393 -12.13 -11.24 -15.19
N PRO A 394 -11.78 -12.51 -15.51
CA PRO A 394 -10.47 -13.09 -15.23
C PRO A 394 -9.33 -12.31 -15.89
N TYR A 395 -8.16 -12.24 -15.24
CA TYR A 395 -7.00 -11.48 -15.73
C TYR A 395 -6.57 -11.86 -17.15
N ARG A 396 -6.60 -13.16 -17.49
CA ARG A 396 -6.23 -13.67 -18.83
C ARG A 396 -7.04 -13.06 -19.97
N PHE A 397 -8.27 -12.62 -19.69
CA PHE A 397 -9.19 -12.07 -20.69
C PHE A 397 -9.21 -10.53 -20.71
N LYS A 398 -8.57 -9.86 -19.75
CA LYS A 398 -8.58 -8.39 -19.67
C LYS A 398 -7.86 -7.68 -20.82
N LYS A 399 -7.00 -8.39 -21.56
CA LYS A 399 -6.32 -7.83 -22.74
C LYS A 399 -7.16 -7.93 -24.02
N ASN A 400 -8.19 -8.78 -24.05
CA ASN A 400 -9.01 -9.01 -25.24
C ASN A 400 -10.31 -8.20 -25.15
N LYS A 401 -10.46 -7.20 -26.05
CA LYS A 401 -11.62 -6.29 -26.06
C LYS A 401 -12.95 -7.00 -26.29
N GLY A 402 -12.99 -8.03 -27.14
CA GLY A 402 -14.20 -8.83 -27.37
C GLY A 402 -14.61 -9.63 -26.13
N MET A 403 -13.64 -10.27 -25.47
CA MET A 403 -13.88 -10.98 -24.21
C MET A 403 -14.28 -10.04 -23.06
N MET A 404 -13.87 -8.78 -23.10
CA MET A 404 -14.35 -7.78 -22.14
C MET A 404 -15.84 -7.46 -22.35
N LEU A 405 -16.31 -7.40 -23.59
CA LEU A 405 -17.71 -7.17 -23.91
C LEU A 405 -18.57 -8.39 -23.50
N VAL A 406 -18.16 -9.60 -23.89
CA VAL A 406 -18.80 -10.85 -23.45
C VAL A 406 -18.80 -10.97 -21.93
N GLY A 407 -17.68 -10.69 -21.28
CA GLY A 407 -17.57 -10.69 -19.82
C GLY A 407 -18.49 -9.67 -19.14
N SER A 408 -18.76 -8.53 -19.79
CA SER A 408 -19.69 -7.51 -19.29
C SER A 408 -21.15 -7.97 -19.42
N LEU A 409 -21.52 -8.69 -20.49
CA LEU A 409 -22.84 -9.30 -20.64
C LEU A 409 -23.06 -10.42 -19.61
N ILE A 410 -22.06 -11.30 -19.43
CA ILE A 410 -22.09 -12.33 -18.39
C ILE A 410 -22.24 -11.69 -17.01
N ALA A 411 -21.52 -10.59 -16.74
CA ALA A 411 -21.60 -9.87 -15.47
C ALA A 411 -23.03 -9.41 -15.13
N LEU A 412 -23.84 -9.02 -16.14
CA LEU A 412 -25.25 -8.68 -15.95
C LEU A 412 -26.08 -9.91 -15.55
N LEU A 413 -25.87 -11.06 -16.20
CA LEU A 413 -26.56 -12.31 -15.88
C LEU A 413 -26.24 -12.79 -14.45
N ILE A 414 -24.98 -12.71 -14.03
CA ILE A 414 -24.55 -13.13 -12.70
C ILE A 414 -24.63 -12.01 -11.65
N PHE A 415 -25.21 -10.85 -11.98
CA PHE A 415 -25.33 -9.72 -11.08
C PHE A 415 -26.04 -10.07 -9.76
N PRO A 416 -27.15 -10.84 -9.74
CA PRO A 416 -27.79 -11.25 -8.49
C PRO A 416 -26.84 -12.03 -7.57
N VAL A 417 -26.01 -12.92 -8.15
CA VAL A 417 -25.01 -13.68 -7.39
C VAL A 417 -23.96 -12.74 -6.81
N ILE A 418 -23.43 -11.81 -7.61
CA ILE A 418 -22.44 -10.82 -7.16
C ILE A 418 -23.01 -9.95 -6.04
N PHE A 419 -24.27 -9.54 -6.17
CA PHE A 419 -24.96 -8.77 -5.14
C PHE A 419 -25.01 -9.54 -3.81
N ILE A 420 -25.37 -10.83 -3.84
CA ILE A 420 -25.34 -11.71 -2.66
C ILE A 420 -23.93 -11.83 -2.08
N GLN A 421 -22.90 -11.99 -2.92
CA GLN A 421 -21.50 -12.06 -2.47
C GLN A 421 -21.06 -10.77 -1.77
N VAL A 422 -21.42 -9.61 -2.31
CA VAL A 422 -21.13 -8.28 -1.74
C VAL A 422 -21.89 -8.07 -0.44
N PHE A 423 -23.18 -8.41 -0.40
CA PHE A 423 -24.00 -8.31 0.81
C PHE A 423 -23.45 -9.19 1.95
N ARG A 424 -23.08 -10.44 1.64
CA ARG A 424 -22.42 -11.34 2.61
C ARG A 424 -21.12 -10.76 3.13
N SER A 425 -20.28 -10.21 2.24
CA SER A 425 -19.04 -9.53 2.64
C SER A 425 -19.30 -8.35 3.56
N TRP A 426 -20.31 -7.54 3.23
CA TRP A 426 -20.71 -6.38 4.01
C TRP A 426 -21.20 -6.77 5.42
N SER A 427 -22.03 -7.81 5.52
CA SER A 427 -22.53 -8.34 6.80
C SER A 427 -21.40 -8.86 7.67
N LEU A 428 -20.48 -9.67 7.11
CA LEU A 428 -19.31 -10.17 7.84
C LEU A 428 -18.36 -9.04 8.26
N ALA A 429 -18.19 -8.01 7.43
CA ALA A 429 -17.45 -6.82 7.81
C ALA A 429 -18.15 -6.05 8.95
N SER A 430 -19.48 -5.95 8.95
CA SER A 430 -20.23 -5.35 10.07
C SER A 430 -19.99 -6.11 11.38
N LYS A 431 -19.94 -7.45 11.33
CA LYS A 431 -19.61 -8.28 12.49
C LYS A 431 -18.22 -7.94 13.02
N LYS A 432 -17.21 -7.88 12.14
CA LYS A 432 -15.83 -7.48 12.52
C LYS A 432 -15.74 -6.09 13.11
N ILE A 433 -16.48 -5.12 12.57
CA ILE A 433 -16.55 -3.76 13.13
C ILE A 433 -17.14 -3.79 14.55
N LYS A 434 -18.19 -4.57 14.77
CA LYS A 434 -18.84 -4.71 16.08
C LYS A 434 -17.95 -5.41 17.11
N GLU A 435 -17.20 -6.42 16.68
CA GLU A 435 -16.20 -7.12 17.50
C GLU A 435 -15.00 -6.23 17.87
N GLY A 436 -14.71 -5.20 17.08
CA GLY A 436 -13.56 -4.31 17.27
C GLY A 436 -12.25 -4.90 16.73
N SER A 437 -11.19 -4.08 16.77
CA SER A 437 -9.84 -4.51 16.42
C SER A 437 -9.24 -5.44 17.45
N LEU A 438 -8.47 -6.42 16.98
CA LEU A 438 -7.67 -7.31 17.80
C LEU A 438 -6.20 -6.87 17.74
N ILE A 439 -5.94 -5.65 18.24
CA ILE A 439 -4.62 -5.03 18.29
C ILE A 439 -4.13 -5.07 19.74
N LYS A 440 -3.05 -5.80 19.99
CA LYS A 440 -2.37 -5.79 21.29
C LYS A 440 -1.36 -4.62 21.31
N LYS A 441 -1.19 -3.98 22.47
CA LYS A 441 -0.11 -3.00 22.68
C LYS A 441 1.23 -3.71 22.80
N LEU A 442 2.29 -3.08 22.31
CA LEU A 442 3.65 -3.52 22.63
C LEU A 442 4.00 -2.89 23.98
N ASP A 443 4.28 -3.72 24.97
CA ASP A 443 4.72 -3.25 26.28
C ASP A 443 6.12 -2.61 26.13
N SER A 444 6.31 -1.44 26.74
CA SER A 444 7.51 -0.60 26.60
C SER A 444 8.74 -1.26 27.18
#